data_AF-A0A934UJL1-F1
#
_entry.id   AF-A0A934UJL1-F1
#
_cell.length_a   1.000
_cell.length_b   1.000
_cell.length_c   1.000
_cell.angle_alpha   90.00
_cell.angle_beta   90.00
_cell.angle_gamma   90.00
#
_symmetry.space_group_name_H-M   'P 1'
#
loop_
_entity.id
_entity.type
_entity.pdbx_description
1 polymer ?
#
loop_
_entity_poly.entity_id
_entity_poly.type
_entity_poly.pdbx_seq_one_letter_code
_entity_poly.pdbx_strand_id
1 'polypeptide(L)'
;MRKYFVLGLVLCSSFVLGQETVKDAQLVKTKMDVFTSKTGVLTKFIDYNLPQIKSGFSTVSEARVRKLISGNTSLYFYQIEKQGKYTSVTASIEYVDLVEVINALNSLKGDLDKDIQMNSDYLENKFTTVDGFQIGYYVSKGKASWYLKLEKYGSDNTLFINDIESLDNSLNGAKSKIEELKG
;
A
#
# COMPACT_ATOMS: atom_id res chain seq x y z
N MET A 1 -28.75 76.09 -1.32
CA MET A 1 -27.30 76.26 -1.52
C MET A 1 -26.56 75.16 -0.77
N ARG A 2 -25.56 74.54 -1.43
CA ARG A 2 -24.45 73.71 -0.89
C ARG A 2 -24.83 72.42 -0.14
N LYS A 3 -24.65 71.24 -0.75
CA LYS A 3 -23.43 70.45 -1.07
C LYS A 3 -23.20 69.35 -0.02
N TYR A 4 -23.49 68.12 -0.45
CA TYR A 4 -22.95 66.79 -0.12
C TYR A 4 -22.07 66.61 1.12
N PHE A 5 -22.35 65.57 1.93
CA PHE A 5 -21.30 64.74 2.54
C PHE A 5 -21.83 63.31 2.86
N VAL A 6 -21.37 62.34 2.06
CA VAL A 6 -20.90 60.98 2.46
C VAL A 6 -21.97 60.01 3.02
N LEU A 7 -22.51 59.05 2.26
CA LEU A 7 -21.92 57.82 1.68
C LEU A 7 -21.22 56.90 2.71
N GLY A 8 -21.91 55.83 3.13
CA GLY A 8 -21.41 54.72 3.94
C GLY A 8 -22.57 54.17 4.77
N LEU A 9 -23.00 52.92 4.68
CA LEU A 9 -22.22 51.69 4.65
C LEU A 9 -23.15 50.57 4.14
N VAL A 10 -23.31 50.44 2.83
CA VAL A 10 -23.88 49.24 2.21
C VAL A 10 -22.71 48.47 1.65
N LEU A 11 -22.41 47.34 2.29
CA LEU A 11 -21.76 46.12 1.78
C LEU A 11 -21.20 45.36 2.98
N CYS A 12 -22.09 44.67 3.71
CA CYS A 12 -21.71 43.44 4.40
C CYS A 12 -21.38 42.41 3.31
N SER A 13 -20.20 42.51 2.70
CA SER A 13 -19.58 41.36 2.06
C SER A 13 -19.18 40.44 3.20
N SER A 14 -20.04 39.47 3.48
CA SER A 14 -19.66 38.24 4.15
C SER A 14 -18.48 37.65 3.41
N PHE A 15 -17.26 37.96 3.88
CA PHE A 15 -16.09 37.14 3.64
C PHE A 15 -16.38 35.81 4.31
N VAL A 16 -17.03 34.92 3.56
CA VAL A 16 -16.95 33.50 3.82
C VAL A 16 -15.48 33.17 3.61
N LEU A 17 -14.71 33.19 4.71
CA LEU A 17 -13.52 32.37 4.80
C LEU A 17 -14.02 30.94 4.61
N GLY A 18 -14.01 30.48 3.37
CA GLY A 18 -14.03 29.07 3.08
C GLY A 18 -12.75 28.52 3.70
N GLN A 19 -12.82 28.11 4.97
CA GLN A 19 -11.94 27.07 5.45
C GLN A 19 -12.22 25.91 4.49
N GLU A 20 -11.29 25.71 3.54
CA GLU A 20 -11.03 24.41 2.97
C GLU A 20 -10.73 23.49 4.15
N THR A 21 -11.79 22.99 4.78
CA THR A 21 -11.75 21.66 5.33
C THR A 21 -11.66 20.76 4.12
N VAL A 22 -10.43 20.65 3.57
CA VAL A 22 -9.95 19.34 3.16
C VAL A 22 -10.17 18.53 4.41
N LYS A 23 -11.36 17.90 4.50
CA LYS A 23 -11.58 16.80 5.42
C LYS A 23 -10.35 15.95 5.18
N ASP A 24 -9.51 15.86 6.19
CA ASP A 24 -8.59 14.76 6.34
C ASP A 24 -9.42 13.52 6.07
N ALA A 25 -9.49 13.09 4.81
CA ALA A 25 -9.79 11.73 4.46
C ALA A 25 -8.68 11.02 5.18
N GLN A 26 -8.97 10.55 6.40
CA GLN A 26 -7.99 9.97 7.31
C GLN A 26 -7.20 8.97 6.47
N LEU A 27 -6.03 9.40 6.01
CA LEU A 27 -5.08 8.55 5.34
C LEU A 27 -4.77 7.55 6.43
N VAL A 28 -5.26 6.31 6.24
CA VAL A 28 -4.98 5.23 7.16
C VAL A 28 -3.47 5.16 7.23
N LYS A 29 -2.90 5.65 8.34
CA LYS A 29 -1.45 5.72 8.50
C LYS A 29 -0.95 4.28 8.49
N THR A 30 0.03 3.99 7.65
CA THR A 30 0.65 2.67 7.62
C THR A 30 1.38 2.42 8.93
N LYS A 31 1.66 1.16 9.26
CA LYS A 31 2.47 0.84 10.45
C LYS A 31 3.86 1.50 10.37
N MET A 32 4.39 1.65 9.15
CA MET A 32 5.64 2.36 8.90
C MET A 32 5.51 3.86 9.19
N ASP A 33 4.45 4.54 8.75
CA ASP A 33 4.22 5.97 9.04
C ASP A 33 4.09 6.24 10.54
N VAL A 34 3.36 5.38 11.24
CA VAL A 34 3.22 5.46 12.70
C VAL A 34 4.58 5.28 13.39
N PHE A 35 5.42 4.38 12.90
CA PHE A 35 6.73 4.15 13.48
C PHE A 35 7.71 5.31 13.24
N THR A 36 7.69 5.92 12.06
CA THR A 36 8.65 6.96 11.65
C THR A 36 8.26 8.37 12.11
N SER A 37 6.99 8.60 12.47
CA SER A 37 6.48 9.92 12.88
C SER A 37 6.72 10.29 14.35
N LYS A 38 7.59 9.56 15.07
CA LYS A 38 7.93 9.86 16.47
C LYS A 38 8.80 11.11 16.58
N THR A 39 8.23 12.19 17.11
CA THR A 39 8.93 13.47 17.33
C THR A 39 10.07 13.34 18.34
N GLY A 40 11.19 14.03 18.07
CA GLY A 40 12.32 14.12 19.00
C GLY A 40 13.22 12.89 19.04
N VAL A 41 13.03 11.93 18.12
CA VAL A 41 13.82 10.69 18.05
C VAL A 41 14.50 10.58 16.68
N LEU A 42 15.79 10.23 16.69
CA LEU A 42 16.51 9.91 15.46
C LEU A 42 15.99 8.60 14.87
N THR A 43 15.58 8.64 13.60
CA THR A 43 15.13 7.46 12.86
C THR A 43 16.11 7.12 11.75
N LYS A 44 16.55 5.86 11.70
CA LYS A 44 17.48 5.33 10.69
C LYS A 44 16.76 4.30 9.81
N PHE A 45 17.01 4.38 8.51
CA PHE A 45 16.49 3.49 7.48
C PHE A 45 17.66 2.70 6.90
N ILE A 46 17.53 1.38 6.82
CA ILE A 46 18.54 0.48 6.26
C ILE A 46 17.84 -0.48 5.29
N ASP A 47 18.26 -0.46 4.03
CA ASP A 47 17.65 -1.26 2.96
C ASP A 47 18.53 -2.45 2.58
N TYR A 48 17.90 -3.60 2.39
CA TYR A 48 18.49 -4.83 1.89
C TYR A 48 17.70 -5.27 0.66
N ASN A 49 18.28 -5.09 -0.53
CA ASN A 49 17.61 -5.40 -1.78
C ASN A 49 17.38 -6.91 -1.93
N LEU A 50 16.23 -7.26 -2.51
CA LEU A 50 15.84 -8.62 -2.85
C LEU A 50 15.69 -8.77 -4.36
N PRO A 51 15.64 -10.01 -4.88
CA PRO A 51 15.31 -10.25 -6.27
C PRO A 51 13.96 -9.62 -6.66
N GLN A 52 13.91 -9.03 -7.85
CA GLN A 52 12.72 -8.33 -8.36
C GLN A 52 11.56 -9.30 -8.64
N ILE A 53 10.33 -8.81 -8.45
CA ILE A 53 9.12 -9.56 -8.82
C ILE A 53 8.78 -9.24 -10.28
N LYS A 54 8.62 -10.29 -11.09
CA LYS A 54 8.19 -10.14 -12.49
C LYS A 54 6.68 -9.89 -12.54
N SER A 55 6.30 -8.72 -13.05
CA SER A 55 4.90 -8.37 -13.34
C SER A 55 4.61 -8.49 -14.84
N GLY A 56 3.35 -8.73 -15.19
CA GLY A 56 3.01 -9.16 -16.54
C GLY A 56 3.15 -8.15 -17.68
N PHE A 57 2.88 -6.87 -17.42
CA PHE A 57 2.64 -5.88 -18.47
C PHE A 57 3.67 -4.74 -18.52
N SER A 58 4.89 -4.98 -18.04
CA SER A 58 5.98 -3.99 -17.97
C SER A 58 5.80 -3.00 -16.82
N THR A 59 6.32 -3.41 -15.66
CA THR A 59 7.02 -2.55 -14.70
C THR A 59 7.70 -3.47 -13.71
N VAL A 60 9.03 -3.38 -13.67
CA VAL A 60 9.85 -4.13 -12.73
C VAL A 60 9.45 -3.67 -11.34
N SER A 61 8.99 -4.60 -10.51
CA SER A 61 8.71 -4.30 -9.11
C SER A 61 9.96 -4.54 -8.30
N GLU A 62 10.47 -3.48 -7.68
CA GLU A 62 11.60 -3.60 -6.76
C GLU A 62 11.11 -4.19 -5.45
N ALA A 63 11.90 -5.10 -4.90
CA ALA A 63 11.62 -5.77 -3.66
C ALA A 63 12.80 -5.53 -2.70
N ARG A 64 12.53 -5.18 -1.46
CA ARG A 64 13.57 -5.01 -0.43
C ARG A 64 13.04 -5.31 0.96
N VAL A 65 13.94 -5.68 1.86
CA VAL A 65 13.71 -5.59 3.30
C VAL A 65 14.24 -4.26 3.79
N ARG A 66 13.39 -3.47 4.46
CA ARG A 66 13.76 -2.23 5.12
C ARG A 66 13.72 -2.41 6.63
N LYS A 67 14.88 -2.24 7.28
CA LYS A 67 14.98 -2.14 8.74
C LYS A 67 14.87 -0.67 9.14
N LEU A 68 13.93 -0.38 10.04
CA LEU A 68 13.77 0.93 10.65
C LEU A 68 14.22 0.87 12.09
N ILE A 69 15.04 1.82 12.51
CA ILE A 69 15.47 1.97 13.90
C ILE A 69 15.02 3.35 14.37
N SER A 70 14.22 3.40 15.43
CA SER A 70 13.76 4.65 16.06
C SER A 70 14.00 4.54 17.56
N GLY A 71 14.97 5.31 18.07
CA GLY A 71 15.45 5.16 19.45
C GLY A 71 16.05 3.77 19.68
N ASN A 72 15.52 3.05 20.66
CA ASN A 72 15.98 1.69 21.02
C ASN A 72 15.14 0.57 20.38
N THR A 73 14.17 0.92 19.52
CA THR A 73 13.30 -0.07 18.88
C THR A 73 13.68 -0.21 17.41
N SER A 74 13.65 -1.44 16.90
CA SER A 74 13.77 -1.71 15.48
C SER A 74 12.59 -2.51 14.96
N LEU A 75 12.07 -2.13 13.79
CA LEU A 75 11.08 -2.89 13.04
C LEU A 75 11.60 -3.22 11.64
N TYR A 76 10.99 -4.23 11.03
CA TYR A 76 11.38 -4.74 9.72
C TYR A 76 10.15 -4.75 8.83
N PHE A 77 10.33 -4.24 7.62
CA PHE A 77 9.27 -4.13 6.63
C PHE A 77 9.73 -4.77 5.33
N TYR A 78 8.90 -5.60 4.73
CA TYR A 78 9.05 -5.98 3.35
C TYR A 78 8.41 -4.90 2.46
N GLN A 79 9.15 -4.39 1.49
CA GLN A 79 8.68 -3.38 0.57
C GLN A 79 8.61 -3.90 -0.85
N ILE A 80 7.48 -3.63 -1.50
CA ILE A 80 7.26 -3.86 -2.93
C ILE A 80 6.97 -2.50 -3.54
N GLU A 81 7.83 -2.07 -4.46
CA GLU A 81 7.69 -0.81 -5.17
C GLU A 81 7.30 -1.08 -6.62
N LYS A 82 6.15 -0.54 -7.03
CA LYS A 82 5.73 -0.48 -8.43
C LYS A 82 6.12 0.87 -9.00
N GLN A 83 7.03 0.86 -9.96
CA GLN A 83 7.36 2.05 -10.74
C GLN A 83 6.15 2.45 -11.60
N GLY A 84 5.73 3.71 -11.53
CA GLY A 84 4.77 4.30 -12.47
C GLY A 84 5.48 5.26 -13.43
N LYS A 85 4.72 5.85 -14.37
CA LYS A 85 5.28 6.81 -15.34
C LYS A 85 5.77 8.11 -14.68
N TYR A 86 5.14 8.53 -13.59
CA TYR A 86 5.40 9.80 -12.91
C TYR A 86 5.68 9.67 -11.42
N THR A 87 5.23 8.59 -10.79
CA THR A 87 5.36 8.33 -9.36
C THR A 87 5.49 6.84 -9.15
N SER A 88 6.23 6.41 -8.12
CA SER A 88 6.25 5.03 -7.66
C SER A 88 5.33 4.86 -6.45
N VAL A 89 4.71 3.68 -6.37
CA VAL A 89 3.85 3.29 -5.24
C VAL A 89 4.56 2.19 -4.49
N THR A 90 4.69 2.31 -3.17
CA THR A 90 5.43 1.36 -2.33
C THR A 90 4.55 0.80 -1.23
N ALA A 91 4.25 -0.50 -1.29
CA ALA A 91 3.71 -1.21 -0.14
C ALA A 91 4.81 -1.39 0.92
N SER A 92 4.48 -1.23 2.20
CA SER A 92 5.40 -1.48 3.32
C SER A 92 4.73 -2.41 4.33
N ILE A 93 5.04 -3.70 4.24
CA ILE A 93 4.39 -4.76 5.00
C ILE A 93 5.27 -5.08 6.21
N GLU A 94 4.76 -4.86 7.43
CA GLU A 94 5.49 -5.20 8.66
C GLU A 94 5.64 -6.73 8.79
N TYR A 95 6.70 -7.20 9.47
CA TYR A 95 7.00 -8.63 9.57
C TYR A 95 5.82 -9.51 10.01
N VAL A 96 5.03 -9.09 11.00
CA VAL A 96 3.86 -9.86 11.45
C VAL A 96 2.82 -9.94 10.33
N ASP A 97 2.53 -8.82 9.67
CA ASP A 97 1.61 -8.80 8.52
C ASP A 97 2.15 -9.62 7.35
N LEU A 98 3.46 -9.65 7.13
CA LEU A 98 4.09 -10.46 6.09
C LEU A 98 3.82 -11.96 6.31
N VAL A 99 3.90 -12.43 7.56
CA VAL A 99 3.58 -13.82 7.89
C VAL A 99 2.11 -14.10 7.63
N GLU A 100 1.21 -13.18 7.96
CA GLU A 100 -0.23 -13.30 7.65
C GLU A 100 -0.49 -13.31 6.14
N VAL A 101 0.19 -12.45 5.37
CA VAL A 101 0.10 -12.40 3.91
C VAL A 101 0.55 -13.72 3.28
N ILE A 102 1.64 -14.33 3.76
CA ILE A 102 2.12 -15.64 3.29
C ILE A 102 1.06 -16.72 3.56
N ASN A 103 0.51 -16.75 4.77
CA ASN A 103 -0.53 -17.71 5.14
C ASN A 103 -1.79 -17.52 4.29
N ALA A 104 -2.19 -16.27 4.05
CA ALA A 104 -3.32 -15.95 3.21
C ALA A 104 -3.10 -16.38 1.75
N LEU A 105 -1.90 -16.18 1.19
CA LEU A 105 -1.56 -16.65 -0.15
C LEU A 105 -1.73 -18.17 -0.26
N ASN A 106 -1.30 -18.93 0.75
CA ASN A 106 -1.45 -20.38 0.76
C ASN A 106 -2.92 -20.81 0.80
N SER A 107 -3.74 -20.16 1.63
CA SER A 107 -5.19 -20.41 1.65
C SER A 107 -5.84 -20.10 0.30
N LEU A 108 -5.52 -18.94 -0.29
CA LEU A 108 -6.02 -18.53 -1.61
C LEU A 108 -5.64 -19.53 -2.70
N LYS A 109 -4.40 -20.04 -2.71
CA LYS A 109 -3.97 -21.10 -3.64
C LYS A 109 -4.79 -22.38 -3.47
N GLY A 110 -5.17 -22.73 -2.24
CA GLY A 110 -5.97 -23.92 -1.93
C GLY A 110 -7.42 -23.86 -2.42
N ASP A 111 -7.98 -22.66 -2.58
CA ASP A 111 -9.36 -22.46 -3.05
C ASP A 111 -9.46 -22.23 -4.56
N LEU A 112 -8.34 -21.89 -5.22
CA LEU A 112 -8.29 -21.48 -6.64
C LEU A 112 -9.02 -22.43 -7.60
N ASP A 113 -8.74 -23.73 -7.53
CA ASP A 113 -9.30 -24.70 -8.48
C ASP A 113 -10.82 -24.85 -8.32
N LYS A 114 -11.31 -24.80 -7.08
CA LYS A 114 -12.74 -24.85 -6.79
C LYS A 114 -13.43 -23.61 -7.36
N ASP A 115 -12.80 -22.45 -7.21
CA ASP A 115 -13.35 -21.19 -7.68
C ASP A 115 -13.39 -21.07 -9.20
N ILE A 116 -12.38 -21.60 -9.89
CA ILE A 116 -12.38 -21.70 -11.35
C ILE A 116 -13.53 -22.60 -11.83
N GLN A 117 -13.77 -23.72 -11.13
CA GLN A 117 -14.82 -24.68 -11.49
C GLN A 117 -16.24 -24.18 -11.22
N MET A 118 -16.42 -23.19 -10.34
CA MET A 118 -17.74 -22.59 -10.07
C MET A 118 -18.35 -21.90 -11.31
N ASN A 119 -17.55 -21.61 -12.34
CA ASN A 119 -18.01 -21.05 -13.62
C ASN A 119 -18.91 -19.80 -13.45
N SER A 120 -18.58 -18.96 -12.46
CA SER A 120 -19.27 -17.69 -12.20
C SER A 120 -18.86 -16.63 -13.23
N ASP A 121 -19.74 -15.64 -13.48
CA ASP A 121 -19.40 -14.50 -14.35
C ASP A 121 -18.19 -13.71 -13.82
N TYR A 122 -18.14 -13.59 -12.49
CA TYR A 122 -17.04 -13.00 -11.74
C TYR A 122 -16.99 -13.58 -10.33
N LEU A 123 -15.77 -13.85 -9.85
CA LEU A 123 -15.49 -14.17 -8.45
C LEU A 123 -14.19 -13.49 -8.07
N GLU A 124 -14.08 -12.98 -6.84
CA GLU A 124 -12.85 -12.38 -6.33
C GLU A 124 -12.61 -12.81 -4.89
N ASN A 125 -11.43 -13.39 -4.65
CA ASN A 125 -10.96 -13.70 -3.31
C ASN A 125 -9.73 -12.84 -3.00
N LYS A 126 -9.72 -12.24 -1.81
CA LYS A 126 -8.61 -11.42 -1.35
C LYS A 126 -8.44 -11.45 0.15
N PHE A 127 -7.20 -11.23 0.55
CA PHE A 127 -6.82 -10.86 1.90
C PHE A 127 -6.42 -9.38 1.94
N THR A 128 -6.73 -8.69 3.03
CA THR A 128 -6.42 -7.27 3.22
C THR A 128 -5.83 -7.05 4.60
N THR A 129 -4.66 -6.42 4.66
CA THR A 129 -4.02 -6.02 5.92
C THR A 129 -4.68 -4.76 6.51
N VAL A 130 -4.37 -4.45 7.76
CA VAL A 130 -4.92 -3.27 8.46
C VAL A 130 -4.58 -1.95 7.74
N ASP A 131 -3.39 -1.86 7.15
CA ASP A 131 -2.92 -0.69 6.39
C ASP A 131 -3.33 -0.68 4.91
N GLY A 132 -4.10 -1.69 4.48
CA GLY A 132 -4.77 -1.70 3.18
C GLY A 132 -3.98 -2.32 2.04
N PHE A 133 -2.85 -2.97 2.32
CA PHE A 133 -2.22 -3.88 1.36
C PHE A 133 -3.18 -5.05 1.07
N GLN A 134 -3.30 -5.44 -0.20
CA GLN A 134 -4.15 -6.56 -0.61
C GLN A 134 -3.38 -7.55 -1.46
N ILE A 135 -3.69 -8.83 -1.27
CA ILE A 135 -3.29 -9.93 -2.15
C ILE A 135 -4.54 -10.73 -2.50
N GLY A 136 -4.71 -11.08 -3.76
CA GLY A 136 -5.90 -11.80 -4.19
C GLY A 136 -5.83 -12.26 -5.63
N TYR A 137 -6.91 -12.93 -6.04
CA TYR A 137 -7.19 -13.22 -7.43
C TYR A 137 -8.66 -12.95 -7.73
N TYR A 138 -8.94 -12.73 -9.00
CA TYR A 138 -10.29 -12.82 -9.51
C TYR A 138 -10.37 -13.88 -10.61
N VAL A 139 -11.51 -14.53 -10.71
CA VAL A 139 -11.87 -15.46 -11.79
C VAL A 139 -12.87 -14.77 -12.68
N SER A 140 -12.59 -14.71 -13.98
CA SER A 140 -13.55 -14.28 -14.99
C SER A 140 -13.34 -15.07 -16.27
N LYS A 141 -14.44 -15.51 -16.89
CA LYS A 141 -14.41 -16.34 -18.11
C LYS A 141 -13.53 -17.59 -17.94
N GLY A 142 -13.62 -18.23 -16.78
CA GLY A 142 -12.86 -19.45 -16.44
C GLY A 142 -11.34 -19.24 -16.28
N LYS A 143 -10.86 -18.00 -16.17
CA LYS A 143 -9.44 -17.68 -15.99
C LYS A 143 -9.23 -16.91 -14.70
N ALA A 144 -8.27 -17.37 -13.90
CA ALA A 144 -7.84 -16.65 -12.71
C ALA A 144 -6.72 -15.66 -13.05
N SER A 145 -6.80 -14.48 -12.44
CA SER A 145 -5.81 -13.41 -12.54
C SER A 145 -5.42 -12.95 -11.13
N TRP A 146 -4.14 -13.09 -10.80
CA TRP A 146 -3.60 -12.69 -9.50
C TRP A 146 -3.19 -11.22 -9.49
N TYR A 147 -3.37 -10.57 -8.34
CA TYR A 147 -3.01 -9.18 -8.17
C TYR A 147 -2.55 -8.86 -6.75
N LEU A 148 -1.75 -7.80 -6.64
CA LEU A 148 -1.47 -7.10 -5.39
C LEU A 148 -2.03 -5.70 -5.49
N LYS A 149 -2.62 -5.19 -4.40
CA LYS A 149 -2.91 -3.77 -4.26
C LYS A 149 -1.99 -3.20 -3.19
N LEU A 150 -1.07 -2.33 -3.60
CA LEU A 150 0.04 -1.90 -2.76
C LEU A 150 -0.38 -0.91 -1.67
N GLU A 151 -1.43 -0.12 -1.93
CA GLU A 151 -1.97 0.87 -1.00
C GLU A 151 -3.50 0.90 -1.09
N LYS A 152 -4.16 1.42 -0.05
CA LYS A 152 -5.62 1.53 -0.02
C LYS A 152 -6.17 2.47 -1.11
N TYR A 153 -5.49 3.59 -1.33
CA TYR A 153 -5.89 4.68 -2.23
C TYR A 153 -4.88 4.84 -3.38
N GLY A 154 -5.27 5.57 -4.43
CA GLY A 154 -4.48 5.74 -5.64
C GLY A 154 -5.00 4.89 -6.80
N SER A 155 -4.87 5.43 -8.02
CA SER A 155 -5.38 4.79 -9.25
C SER A 155 -4.39 3.81 -9.89
N ASP A 156 -3.11 3.87 -9.52
CA ASP A 156 -2.03 3.09 -10.13
C ASP A 156 -1.25 2.21 -9.12
N ASN A 157 -1.96 1.74 -8.10
CA ASN A 157 -1.42 0.95 -6.99
C ASN A 157 -1.60 -0.57 -7.15
N THR A 158 -2.16 -1.04 -8.26
CA THR A 158 -2.40 -2.47 -8.50
C THR A 158 -1.29 -3.06 -9.36
N LEU A 159 -0.74 -4.19 -8.91
CA LEU A 159 0.28 -4.97 -9.61
C LEU A 159 -0.31 -6.32 -10.01
N PHE A 160 -0.37 -6.62 -11.30
CA PHE A 160 -0.81 -7.92 -11.79
C PHE A 160 0.33 -8.93 -11.84
N ILE A 161 0.07 -10.12 -11.29
CA ILE A 161 1.06 -11.17 -11.09
C ILE A 161 0.83 -12.29 -12.09
N ASN A 162 1.80 -12.51 -12.97
CA ASN A 162 1.74 -13.59 -13.96
C ASN A 162 2.34 -14.90 -13.45
N ASP A 163 3.24 -14.81 -12.49
CA ASP A 163 3.95 -15.94 -11.92
C ASP A 163 3.76 -15.91 -10.40
N ILE A 164 2.81 -16.71 -9.94
CA ILE A 164 2.47 -16.79 -8.52
C ILE A 164 3.59 -17.45 -7.69
N GLU A 165 4.42 -18.27 -8.32
CA GLU A 165 5.58 -18.90 -7.69
C GLU A 165 6.69 -17.86 -7.44
N SER A 166 6.92 -16.95 -8.39
CA SER A 166 7.83 -15.82 -8.19
C SER A 166 7.39 -14.92 -7.04
N LEU A 167 6.09 -14.66 -6.88
CA LEU A 167 5.57 -13.90 -5.75
C LEU A 167 5.81 -14.64 -4.42
N ASP A 168 5.47 -15.93 -4.37
CA ASP A 168 5.64 -16.75 -3.18
C ASP A 168 7.11 -16.82 -2.73
N ASN A 169 8.02 -17.01 -3.68
CA ASN A 169 9.46 -16.98 -3.43
C ASN A 169 9.92 -15.61 -2.91
N SER A 170 9.34 -14.51 -3.41
CA SER A 170 9.70 -13.16 -2.94
C SER A 170 9.24 -12.91 -1.50
N LEU A 171 8.00 -13.30 -1.16
CA LEU A 171 7.46 -13.16 0.20
C LEU A 171 8.25 -14.00 1.20
N ASN A 172 8.50 -15.28 0.88
CA ASN A 172 9.29 -16.16 1.74
C ASN A 172 10.76 -15.72 1.82
N GLY A 173 11.35 -15.25 0.72
CA GLY A 173 12.70 -14.69 0.72
C GLY A 173 12.82 -13.47 1.64
N ALA A 174 11.82 -12.60 1.63
CA ALA A 174 11.75 -11.46 2.55
C ALA A 174 11.61 -11.89 4.01
N LYS A 175 10.73 -12.85 4.30
CA LYS A 175 10.57 -13.42 5.64
C LYS A 175 11.90 -13.99 6.15
N SER A 176 12.54 -14.86 5.38
CA SER A 176 13.83 -15.46 5.73
C SER A 176 14.91 -14.41 5.95
N LYS A 177 14.95 -13.35 5.11
CA LYS A 177 15.91 -12.26 5.28
C LYS A 177 15.66 -11.47 6.56
N ILE A 178 14.40 -11.20 6.91
CA ILE A 178 14.07 -10.52 8.18
C ILE A 178 14.48 -11.38 9.37
N GLU A 179 14.23 -12.69 9.32
CA GLU A 179 14.62 -13.64 10.37
C GLU A 179 16.13 -13.68 10.55
N GLU A 180 16.91 -13.76 9.46
CA GLU A 180 18.36 -13.65 9.47
C GLU A 180 18.83 -12.35 10.15
N LEU A 181 18.18 -11.21 9.85
CA LEU A 181 18.55 -9.90 10.39
C LEU A 181 18.10 -9.67 11.85
N LYS A 182 17.21 -10.50 12.38
CA LYS A 182 16.78 -10.45 13.79
C LYS A 182 17.75 -11.21 14.71
N GLY A 183 18.44 -12.22 14.16
CA GLY A 183 19.36 -13.10 14.90
C GLY A 183 18.67 -14.35 15.40
#